data_AF-A0A8C2IYK5-F1
#
_entry.id   AF-A0A8C2IYK5-F1
#
_cell.length_a   1.000
_cell.length_b   1.000
_cell.length_c   1.000
_cell.angle_alpha   90.00
_cell.angle_beta   90.00
_cell.angle_gamma   90.00
#
_symmetry.space_group_name_H-M   'P 1'
#
loop_
_entity.id
_entity.type
_entity.pdbx_description
1 polymer ?
#
loop_
_entity_poly.entity_id
_entity_poly.type
_entity_poly.pdbx_seq_one_letter_code
_entity_poly.pdbx_strand_id
1 'polypeptide(L)'
;MSGQSSRMLPLFLWILLVSNTQVSSQSRFIIVVPARLRLGTKLNILLEAHSLSKPITVKVTVYTYPSKYVLTRDSAILNSENSYSALKTIEINPNLLLSEMKKNKYVTLVAQFGSLHKAEKIIMLSFRSGYIFIQTDKPVYNPGDTVHYRAFVSNPDFKAFNSTISLEIQDPHGIVMYGRASVSVSNGILSESYTLYTVVKEGTWKVVAKFDNVKENTFSTAFDVKKYVLPPFNVTLTPKKSYLSLDEEKLEVEVTARYLYGEPVKGVAYVLFGIEINGEKKRITSMKQLNDVSGRVGEVLQINSFYCFMLYFY
;
A
#
# COMPACT_ATOMS: atom_id res chain seq x y z
N MET A 1 -42.29 -3.12 98.96
CA MET A 1 -40.97 -3.62 98.53
C MET A 1 -41.01 -3.80 97.02
N SER A 2 -40.03 -3.22 96.32
CA SER A 2 -39.61 -3.44 94.91
C SER A 2 -40.70 -3.48 93.82
N GLY A 3 -40.71 -2.66 92.76
CA GLY A 3 -39.68 -1.84 92.15
C GLY A 3 -39.78 -2.00 90.62
N GLN A 4 -39.71 -0.86 89.90
CA GLN A 4 -39.30 -0.70 88.48
C GLN A 4 -40.14 -1.43 87.39
N SER A 5 -40.25 -0.99 86.14
CA SER A 5 -39.68 0.12 85.38
C SER A 5 -40.57 0.34 84.16
N SER A 6 -40.89 1.61 83.88
CA SER A 6 -41.39 2.09 82.60
C SER A 6 -40.32 1.90 81.51
N ARG A 7 -40.70 1.33 80.36
CA ARG A 7 -39.90 1.41 79.13
C ARG A 7 -40.79 1.87 77.97
N MET A 8 -40.67 3.16 77.69
CA MET A 8 -41.11 3.79 76.44
C MET A 8 -40.24 3.26 75.29
N LEU A 9 -40.87 2.85 74.18
CA LEU A 9 -40.18 2.60 72.91
C LEU A 9 -39.73 3.93 72.29
N PRO A 10 -38.46 4.09 71.86
CA PRO A 10 -38.08 5.20 71.01
C PRO A 10 -38.35 4.84 69.54
N LEU A 11 -39.18 5.64 68.86
CA LEU A 11 -39.21 5.70 67.39
C LEU A 11 -37.85 6.21 66.91
N PHE A 12 -37.05 5.34 66.28
CA PHE A 12 -35.86 5.75 65.56
C PHE A 12 -36.28 6.31 64.19
N LEU A 13 -36.35 7.64 64.09
CA LEU A 13 -36.47 8.37 62.84
C LEU A 13 -35.10 8.34 62.14
N TRP A 14 -34.89 7.44 61.19
CA TRP A 14 -33.70 7.45 60.33
C TRP A 14 -33.83 8.58 59.29
N ILE A 15 -33.21 9.73 59.56
CA ILE A 15 -32.95 10.75 58.55
C ILE A 15 -31.80 10.24 57.69
N LEU A 16 -32.11 9.71 56.52
CA LEU A 16 -31.15 9.45 55.45
C LEU A 16 -30.67 10.82 54.91
N LEU A 17 -29.58 11.33 55.48
CA LEU A 17 -28.76 12.34 54.84
C LEU A 17 -28.11 11.69 53.61
N VAL A 18 -28.77 11.81 52.46
CA VAL A 18 -28.13 11.60 51.16
C VAL A 18 -27.16 12.75 50.98
N SER A 19 -25.90 12.54 51.36
CA SER A 19 -24.82 13.42 50.95
C SER A 19 -24.74 13.33 49.43
N ASN A 20 -25.25 14.37 48.76
CA ASN A 20 -25.03 14.60 47.34
C ASN A 20 -23.52 14.78 47.16
N THR A 21 -22.79 13.68 46.95
CA THR A 21 -21.44 13.72 46.41
C THR A 21 -21.59 14.23 44.97
N GLN A 22 -21.51 15.55 44.80
CA GLN A 22 -21.29 16.12 43.47
C GLN A 22 -19.96 15.56 42.99
N VAL A 23 -20.02 14.54 42.15
CA VAL A 23 -18.89 14.15 41.32
C VAL A 23 -18.64 15.36 40.42
N SER A 24 -17.65 16.17 40.79
CA SER A 24 -17.15 17.24 39.93
C SER A 24 -16.62 16.57 38.67
N SER A 25 -17.45 16.53 37.64
CA SER A 25 -17.10 15.93 36.36
C SER A 25 -16.07 16.85 35.72
N GLN A 26 -14.79 16.50 35.87
CA GLN A 26 -13.69 17.24 35.26
C GLN A 26 -13.92 17.29 33.75
N SER A 27 -13.93 18.52 33.19
CA SER A 27 -14.07 18.70 31.75
C SER A 27 -12.94 17.99 31.02
N ARG A 28 -13.29 17.23 29.98
CA ARG A 28 -12.34 16.48 29.15
C ARG A 28 -12.34 17.04 27.73
N PHE A 29 -11.16 17.21 27.15
CA PHE A 29 -10.99 17.73 25.81
C PHE A 29 -10.27 16.69 24.96
N ILE A 30 -10.83 16.39 23.79
CA ILE A 30 -10.33 15.34 22.90
C ILE A 30 -10.10 15.94 21.53
N ILE A 31 -8.98 15.55 20.93
CA ILE A 31 -8.65 15.87 19.54
C ILE A 31 -8.27 14.55 18.87
N VAL A 32 -8.88 14.27 17.73
CA VAL A 32 -8.51 13.14 16.87
C VAL A 32 -8.04 13.68 15.54
N VAL A 33 -6.82 13.32 15.16
CA VAL A 33 -6.18 13.76 13.91
C VAL A 33 -5.64 12.57 13.14
N PRO A 34 -5.55 12.67 11.80
CA PRO A 34 -4.85 11.66 11.01
C PRO A 34 -3.39 11.52 11.47
N ALA A 35 -2.86 10.30 11.44
CA ALA A 35 -1.45 10.04 11.75
C ALA A 35 -0.49 10.69 10.74
N ARG A 36 -0.97 10.98 9.52
CA ARG A 36 -0.24 11.68 8.47
C ARG A 36 -1.11 12.73 7.81
N LEU A 37 -0.57 13.92 7.61
CA LEU A 37 -1.22 15.00 6.87
C LEU A 37 -0.63 15.09 5.46
N ARG A 38 -1.49 15.01 4.45
CA ARG A 38 -1.14 15.21 3.06
C ARG A 38 -1.36 16.67 2.69
N LEU A 39 -0.42 17.24 1.95
CA LEU A 39 -0.52 18.63 1.48
C LEU A 39 -1.51 18.73 0.32
N GLY A 40 -2.25 19.85 0.26
CA GLY A 40 -3.25 20.09 -0.79
C GLY A 40 -4.46 19.17 -0.75
N THR A 41 -4.63 18.39 0.32
CA THR A 41 -5.81 17.55 0.54
C THR A 41 -6.60 18.06 1.73
N LYS A 42 -7.93 18.04 1.60
CA LYS A 42 -8.86 18.33 2.69
C LYS A 42 -8.91 17.14 3.64
N LEU A 43 -8.53 17.36 4.89
CA LEU A 43 -8.51 16.33 5.93
C LEU A 43 -9.37 16.77 7.10
N ASN A 44 -10.14 15.84 7.65
CA ASN A 44 -10.99 16.11 8.80
C ASN A 44 -10.25 15.78 10.10
N ILE A 45 -10.39 16.67 11.07
CA ILE A 45 -10.01 16.45 12.46
C ILE A 45 -11.27 16.49 13.32
N LEU A 46 -11.31 15.69 14.38
CA LEU A 46 -12.40 15.70 15.35
C LEU A 46 -11.99 16.51 16.57
N LEU A 47 -12.89 17.39 17.02
CA LEU A 47 -12.72 18.21 18.20
C LEU A 47 -13.90 17.95 19.13
N GLU A 48 -13.62 17.53 20.36
CA GLU A 48 -14.64 17.18 21.33
C GLU A 48 -14.32 17.78 22.70
N ALA A 49 -15.38 18.16 23.41
CA ALA A 49 -15.29 18.58 24.80
C ALA A 49 -16.45 18.00 25.60
N HIS A 50 -16.15 17.35 26.72
CA HIS A 50 -17.14 16.76 27.61
C HIS A 50 -17.25 17.54 28.91
N SER A 51 -18.43 17.46 29.54
CA SER A 51 -18.74 18.11 30.81
C SER A 51 -18.60 19.63 30.73
N LEU A 52 -19.09 20.22 29.65
CA LEU A 52 -19.25 21.66 29.47
C LEU A 52 -20.73 22.04 29.48
N SER A 53 -21.03 23.21 30.04
CA SER A 53 -22.37 23.79 30.08
C SER A 53 -22.51 25.06 29.25
N LYS A 54 -21.39 25.64 28.80
CA LYS A 54 -21.35 26.87 27.98
C LYS A 54 -20.69 26.58 26.63
N PRO A 55 -21.15 27.20 25.53
CA PRO A 55 -20.49 27.10 24.25
C PRO A 55 -19.03 27.52 24.32
N ILE A 56 -18.16 26.87 23.55
CA ILE A 56 -16.74 27.18 23.50
C ILE A 56 -16.24 27.23 22.05
N THR A 57 -15.43 28.25 21.74
CA THR A 57 -14.72 28.32 20.47
C THR A 57 -13.38 27.60 20.60
N VAL A 58 -13.15 26.62 19.72
CA VAL A 58 -11.87 25.92 19.59
C VAL A 58 -11.11 26.53 18.42
N LYS A 59 -9.97 27.16 18.70
CA LYS A 59 -9.07 27.68 17.66
C LYS A 59 -8.06 26.59 17.28
N VAL A 60 -8.01 26.25 16.01
CA VAL A 60 -7.07 25.27 15.46
C VAL A 60 -6.00 26.02 14.69
N THR A 61 -4.73 25.72 14.95
CA THR A 61 -3.61 26.29 14.19
C THR A 61 -2.59 25.22 13.89
N VAL A 62 -2.16 25.15 12.64
CA VAL A 62 -1.08 24.27 12.20
C VAL A 62 0.18 25.11 12.00
N TYR A 63 1.24 24.72 12.70
CA TYR A 63 2.55 25.33 12.64
C TYR A 63 3.54 24.43 11.90
N THR A 64 4.59 25.01 11.32
CA THR A 64 5.79 24.25 10.97
C THR A 64 6.43 23.64 12.23
N TYR A 65 7.38 22.73 12.01
CA TYR A 65 8.19 22.14 13.07
C TYR A 65 9.67 22.15 12.65
N PRO A 66 10.63 22.49 13.53
CA PRO A 66 10.46 22.93 14.92
C PRO A 66 10.11 24.43 15.04
N SER A 67 10.40 25.23 14.01
CA SER A 67 10.02 26.65 13.94
C SER A 67 8.50 26.80 13.96
N LYS A 68 7.92 27.81 14.61
CA LYS A 68 6.46 27.97 14.75
C LYS A 68 5.85 28.94 13.72
N TYR A 69 6.16 28.78 12.44
CA TYR A 69 5.49 29.54 11.39
C TYR A 69 4.10 28.96 11.14
N VAL A 70 3.09 29.83 10.97
CA VAL A 70 1.72 29.36 10.77
C VAL A 70 1.48 28.99 9.32
N LEU A 71 1.00 27.76 9.11
CA LEU A 71 0.62 27.22 7.80
C LEU A 71 -0.87 27.41 7.52
N THR A 72 -1.72 27.16 8.52
CA THR A 72 -3.17 27.38 8.42
C THR A 72 -3.78 27.63 9.78
N ARG A 73 -4.88 28.37 9.81
CA ARG A 73 -5.69 28.65 11.01
C ARG A 73 -7.15 28.44 10.69
N ASP A 74 -7.86 27.89 11.65
CA ASP A 74 -9.31 27.79 11.57
C ASP A 74 -9.93 27.72 12.97
N SER A 75 -11.25 27.65 13.04
CA SER A 75 -11.97 27.47 14.28
C SER A 75 -13.26 26.66 14.12
N ALA A 76 -13.72 26.11 15.24
CA ALA A 76 -15.02 25.46 15.37
C ALA A 76 -15.67 25.92 16.68
N ILE A 77 -17.00 25.94 16.71
CA ILE A 77 -17.77 26.22 17.93
C ILE A 77 -18.35 24.90 18.42
N LEU A 78 -18.14 24.58 19.69
CA LEU A 78 -18.72 23.41 20.37
C LEU A 78 -19.82 23.91 21.31
N ASN A 79 -21.04 23.40 21.15
CA ASN A 79 -22.22 23.83 21.90
C ASN A 79 -23.18 22.65 22.11
N SER A 80 -24.32 22.89 22.75
CA SER A 80 -25.34 21.84 22.97
C SER A 80 -25.96 21.30 21.67
N GLU A 81 -26.04 22.11 20.60
CA GLU A 81 -26.63 21.72 19.33
C GLU A 81 -25.80 20.63 18.62
N ASN A 82 -24.47 20.71 18.72
CA ASN A 82 -23.56 19.69 18.17
C ASN A 82 -23.04 18.70 19.22
N SER A 83 -23.69 18.62 20.39
CA SER A 83 -23.26 17.75 21.50
C SER A 83 -21.79 17.95 21.87
N TYR A 84 -21.29 19.18 21.74
CA TYR A 84 -19.89 19.56 21.94
C TYR A 84 -18.88 18.75 21.13
N SER A 85 -19.28 18.28 19.94
CA SER A 85 -18.44 17.54 18.98
C SER A 85 -18.51 18.20 17.60
N ALA A 86 -17.36 18.41 16.97
CA ALA A 86 -17.30 18.97 15.62
C ALA A 86 -16.19 18.32 14.78
N LEU A 87 -16.54 17.93 13.56
CA LEU A 87 -15.58 17.63 12.52
C LEU A 87 -15.16 18.93 11.83
N LYS A 88 -13.86 19.18 11.81
CA LYS A 88 -13.28 20.35 11.15
C LYS A 88 -12.38 19.93 10.01
N THR A 89 -12.64 20.45 8.82
CA THR A 89 -11.77 20.25 7.67
C THR A 89 -10.60 21.22 7.72
N ILE A 90 -9.39 20.70 7.58
CA ILE A 90 -8.14 21.45 7.44
C ILE A 90 -7.50 21.13 6.11
N GLU A 91 -6.84 22.12 5.52
CA GLU A 91 -6.05 21.96 4.29
C GLU A 91 -4.77 22.78 4.45
N ILE A 92 -3.64 22.17 4.11
CA ILE A 92 -2.34 22.83 4.12
C ILE A 92 -1.94 23.07 2.67
N ASN A 93 -1.81 24.34 2.28
CA ASN A 93 -1.39 24.70 0.94
C ASN A 93 0.08 24.25 0.71
N PRO A 94 0.36 23.40 -0.29
CA PRO A 94 1.71 22.91 -0.58
C PRO A 94 2.74 24.03 -0.84
N ASN A 95 2.30 25.17 -1.37
CA ASN A 95 3.17 26.29 -1.76
C ASN A 95 3.73 27.07 -0.56
N LEU A 96 3.16 26.88 0.64
CA LEU A 96 3.62 27.54 1.87
C LEU A 96 4.88 26.89 2.45
N LEU A 97 5.25 25.70 1.97
CA LEU A 97 6.45 24.99 2.40
C LEU A 97 7.55 25.21 1.37
N LEU A 98 8.52 26.07 1.71
CA LEU A 98 9.73 26.25 0.90
C LEU A 98 10.45 24.90 0.71
N SER A 99 11.20 24.74 -0.39
CA SER A 99 11.96 23.51 -0.68
C SER A 99 12.87 23.06 0.48
N GLU A 100 13.37 23.99 1.29
CA GLU A 100 14.14 23.71 2.50
C GLU A 100 13.29 23.09 3.62
N MET A 101 12.01 23.49 3.73
CA MET A 101 11.04 22.95 4.68
C MET A 101 10.51 21.58 4.27
N LYS A 102 10.65 21.16 2.99
CA LYS A 102 10.36 19.78 2.57
C LYS A 102 11.30 18.75 3.22
N LYS A 103 12.43 19.19 3.81
CA LYS A 103 13.28 18.33 4.65
C LYS A 103 12.61 18.02 6.00
N ASN A 104 11.78 18.93 6.51
CA ASN A 104 11.06 18.75 7.77
C ASN A 104 9.75 18.01 7.50
N LYS A 105 9.69 16.78 7.96
CA LYS A 105 8.55 15.87 7.73
C LYS A 105 7.46 16.01 8.77
N TYR A 106 7.43 17.08 9.55
CA TYR A 106 6.50 17.23 10.68
C TYR A 106 5.90 18.62 10.75
N VAL A 107 4.69 18.69 11.30
CA VAL A 107 3.99 19.91 11.68
C VAL A 107 3.43 19.76 13.08
N THR A 108 3.21 20.89 13.75
CA THR A 108 2.57 20.91 15.05
C THR A 108 1.15 21.44 14.89
N LEU A 109 0.15 20.61 15.21
CA LEU A 109 -1.25 21.03 15.29
C LEU A 109 -1.57 21.39 16.73
N VAL A 110 -2.13 22.59 16.93
CA VAL A 110 -2.58 23.09 18.22
C VAL A 110 -4.08 23.33 18.17
N ALA A 111 -4.82 22.76 19.12
CA ALA A 111 -6.22 23.04 19.37
C ALA A 111 -6.36 23.76 20.73
N GLN A 112 -6.76 25.03 20.67
CA GLN A 112 -6.96 25.89 21.83
C GLN A 112 -8.46 25.96 22.15
N PHE A 113 -8.89 25.27 23.21
CA PHE A 113 -10.26 25.23 23.70
C PHE A 113 -10.50 26.42 24.65
N GLY A 114 -10.85 27.58 24.08
CA GLY A 114 -11.00 28.83 24.85
C GLY A 114 -9.79 29.11 25.73
N SER A 115 -10.03 29.48 27.00
CA SER A 115 -8.99 29.57 28.04
C SER A 115 -8.84 28.27 28.86
N LEU A 116 -9.64 27.24 28.59
CA LEU A 116 -9.76 26.07 29.46
C LEU A 116 -8.67 25.02 29.21
N HIS A 117 -8.30 24.80 27.95
CA HIS A 117 -7.33 23.77 27.60
C HIS A 117 -6.61 24.06 26.29
N LYS A 118 -5.37 23.59 26.21
CA LYS A 118 -4.56 23.59 24.98
C LYS A 118 -4.06 22.18 24.73
N ALA A 119 -4.47 21.61 23.61
CA ALA A 119 -3.97 20.33 23.14
C ALA A 119 -3.00 20.54 21.97
N GLU A 120 -1.90 19.78 21.95
CA GLU A 120 -0.84 19.89 20.94
C GLU A 120 -0.45 18.51 20.44
N LYS A 121 -0.31 18.37 19.12
CA LYS A 121 0.09 17.11 18.48
C LYS A 121 1.09 17.37 17.35
N ILE A 122 2.22 16.65 17.39
CA ILE A 122 3.17 16.60 16.27
C ILE A 122 2.69 15.53 15.29
N ILE A 123 2.59 15.88 14.02
CA ILE A 123 2.04 15.01 12.96
C ILE A 123 3.00 14.97 11.79
N MET A 124 3.17 13.78 11.19
CA MET A 124 4.03 13.61 10.02
C MET A 124 3.35 14.14 8.75
N LEU A 125 4.10 14.87 7.92
CA LEU A 125 3.68 15.27 6.58
C LEU A 125 3.96 14.16 5.57
N SER A 126 3.08 14.08 4.57
CA SER A 126 3.33 13.38 3.31
C SER A 126 3.21 14.39 2.17
N PHE A 127 4.26 14.47 1.35
CA PHE A 127 4.32 15.29 0.15
C PHE A 127 3.83 14.51 -1.08
N ARG A 128 3.12 13.40 -0.87
CA ARG A 128 2.54 12.60 -1.93
C ARG A 128 1.52 13.41 -2.72
N SER A 129 1.82 13.68 -3.98
CA SER A 129 0.99 14.46 -4.91
C SER A 129 -0.15 13.64 -5.51
N GLY A 130 -0.05 12.31 -5.49
CA GLY A 130 -1.03 11.42 -6.09
C GLY A 130 -0.50 10.00 -6.28
N TYR A 131 -1.05 9.29 -7.27
CA TYR A 131 -0.63 7.95 -7.68
C TYR A 131 -0.46 7.89 -9.19
N ILE A 132 0.58 7.18 -9.65
CA ILE A 132 0.78 6.85 -11.06
C ILE A 132 0.84 5.33 -11.19
N PHE A 133 -0.05 4.77 -12.01
CA PHE A 133 -0.03 3.36 -12.38
C PHE A 133 0.44 3.24 -13.83
N ILE A 134 1.53 2.51 -14.06
CA ILE A 134 2.12 2.36 -15.39
C ILE A 134 1.89 0.94 -15.87
N GLN A 135 1.34 0.79 -17.06
CA GLN A 135 1.09 -0.48 -17.71
C GLN A 135 1.82 -0.50 -19.06
N THR A 136 2.56 -1.57 -19.32
CA THR A 136 3.10 -1.90 -20.63
C THR A 136 2.14 -2.86 -21.36
N ASP A 137 2.17 -2.87 -22.69
CA ASP A 137 1.36 -3.80 -23.50
C ASP A 137 1.84 -5.26 -23.37
N LYS A 138 3.15 -5.46 -23.14
CA LYS A 138 3.78 -6.77 -22.94
C LYS A 138 4.72 -6.74 -21.73
N PRO A 139 4.93 -7.88 -21.05
CA PRO A 139 5.93 -7.99 -19.99
C PRO A 139 7.36 -8.25 -20.53
N VAL A 140 7.49 -8.72 -21.77
CA VAL A 140 8.76 -9.09 -22.42
C VAL A 140 8.80 -8.54 -23.84
N TYR A 141 9.93 -7.95 -24.22
CA TYR A 141 10.19 -7.37 -25.54
C TYR A 141 11.48 -7.91 -26.14
N ASN A 142 11.52 -7.98 -27.47
CA ASN A 142 12.75 -8.22 -28.21
C ASN A 142 13.56 -6.92 -28.40
N PRO A 143 14.89 -7.01 -28.56
CA PRO A 143 15.66 -5.92 -29.15
C PRO A 143 15.05 -5.47 -30.49
N GLY A 144 14.83 -4.16 -30.66
CA GLY A 144 14.14 -3.59 -31.82
C GLY A 144 12.62 -3.43 -31.67
N ASP A 145 11.98 -4.04 -30.67
CA ASP A 145 10.54 -3.87 -30.44
C ASP A 145 10.21 -2.44 -29.99
N THR A 146 8.99 -2.01 -30.30
CA THR A 146 8.38 -0.82 -29.69
C THR A 146 7.64 -1.20 -28.40
N VAL A 147 8.06 -0.58 -27.29
CA VAL A 147 7.41 -0.66 -25.99
C VAL A 147 6.27 0.33 -25.97
N HIS A 148 5.02 -0.16 -25.96
CA HIS A 148 3.86 0.68 -25.74
C HIS A 148 3.52 0.69 -24.25
N TYR A 149 3.33 1.88 -23.70
CA TYR A 149 3.00 2.02 -22.29
C TYR A 149 2.03 3.15 -22.05
N ARG A 150 1.26 3.01 -20.98
CA ARG A 150 0.35 4.06 -20.53
C ARG A 150 0.46 4.29 -19.03
N ALA A 151 0.34 5.54 -18.63
CA ALA A 151 0.32 5.97 -17.25
C ALA A 151 -1.09 6.47 -16.90
N PHE A 152 -1.67 5.89 -15.85
CA PHE A 152 -2.88 6.38 -15.20
C PHE A 152 -2.48 7.24 -14.01
N VAL A 153 -2.84 8.51 -14.05
CA VAL A 153 -2.45 9.52 -13.08
C VAL A 153 -3.68 9.96 -12.29
N SER A 154 -3.60 9.87 -10.98
CA SER A 154 -4.68 10.25 -10.07
C SER A 154 -4.18 11.08 -8.91
N ASN A 155 -5.05 11.93 -8.37
CA ASN A 155 -4.78 12.68 -7.16
C ASN A 155 -4.84 11.74 -5.93
N PRO A 156 -4.59 12.23 -4.70
CA PRO A 156 -4.63 11.39 -3.50
C PRO A 156 -6.00 10.75 -3.21
N ASP A 157 -7.08 11.28 -3.78
CA ASP A 157 -8.45 10.77 -3.68
C ASP A 157 -8.81 9.80 -4.82
N PHE A 158 -7.81 9.34 -5.59
CA PHE A 158 -7.97 8.45 -6.74
C PHE A 158 -8.84 9.01 -7.87
N LYS A 159 -8.91 10.34 -7.99
CA LYS A 159 -9.61 11.01 -9.09
C LYS A 159 -8.63 11.43 -10.18
N ALA A 160 -9.03 11.22 -11.42
CA ALA A 160 -8.31 11.75 -12.58
C ALA A 160 -8.27 13.28 -12.50
N PHE A 161 -7.11 13.86 -12.84
CA PHE A 161 -6.92 15.30 -12.82
C PHE A 161 -5.85 15.73 -13.82
N ASN A 162 -5.88 17.00 -14.20
CA ASN A 162 -4.85 17.57 -15.06
C ASN A 162 -3.57 17.76 -14.25
N SER A 163 -2.48 17.20 -14.75
CA SER A 163 -1.19 17.21 -14.06
C SER A 163 -0.03 17.26 -15.05
N THR A 164 1.17 17.47 -14.51
CA THR A 164 2.41 17.37 -15.26
C THR A 164 3.30 16.37 -14.55
N ILE A 165 3.86 15.43 -15.31
CA ILE A 165 4.78 14.41 -14.81
C ILE A 165 6.04 14.38 -15.67
N SER A 166 7.14 13.85 -15.12
CA SER A 166 8.27 13.40 -15.93
C SER A 166 8.16 11.90 -16.23
N LEU A 167 8.74 11.48 -17.34
CA LEU A 167 8.82 10.08 -17.77
C LEU A 167 10.27 9.73 -18.13
N GLU A 168 10.70 8.54 -17.75
CA GLU A 168 12.03 8.00 -18.05
C GLU A 168 11.91 6.53 -18.43
N ILE A 169 12.66 6.09 -19.44
CA ILE A 169 12.94 4.68 -19.72
C ILE A 169 14.37 4.41 -19.24
N GLN A 170 14.54 3.44 -18.34
CA GLN A 170 15.82 3.09 -17.76
C GLN A 170 16.26 1.69 -18.17
N ASP A 171 17.55 1.54 -18.50
CA ASP A 171 18.19 0.26 -18.77
C ASP A 171 18.35 -0.57 -17.46
N PRO A 172 18.83 -1.83 -17.53
CA PRO A 172 19.00 -2.68 -16.37
C PRO A 172 20.01 -2.15 -15.32
N HIS A 173 20.85 -1.19 -15.68
CA HIS A 173 21.80 -0.53 -14.78
C HIS A 173 21.23 0.77 -14.19
N GLY A 174 19.97 1.12 -14.50
CA GLY A 174 19.33 2.35 -14.06
C GLY A 174 19.73 3.58 -14.88
N ILE A 175 20.38 3.40 -16.03
CA ILE A 175 20.76 4.51 -16.92
C ILE A 175 19.52 4.93 -17.72
N VAL A 176 19.21 6.22 -17.71
CA VAL A 176 18.09 6.79 -18.48
C VAL A 176 18.44 6.77 -19.98
N MET A 177 17.75 5.94 -20.74
CA MET A 177 17.90 5.80 -22.20
C MET A 177 16.99 6.76 -22.97
N TYR A 178 15.87 7.13 -22.37
CA TYR A 178 14.93 8.10 -22.90
C TYR A 178 14.25 8.83 -21.76
N GLY A 179 14.01 10.13 -21.89
CA GLY A 179 13.35 10.89 -20.85
C GLY A 179 12.63 12.12 -21.38
N ARG A 180 11.48 12.41 -20.79
CA ARG A 180 10.72 13.66 -20.97
C ARG A 180 10.58 14.31 -19.60
N ALA A 181 11.18 15.49 -19.43
CA ALA A 181 11.21 16.18 -18.14
C ALA A 181 9.84 16.75 -17.73
N SER A 182 8.96 17.02 -18.69
CA SER A 182 7.64 17.62 -18.45
C SER A 182 6.66 17.17 -19.53
N VAL A 183 5.65 16.40 -19.12
CA VAL A 183 4.56 15.93 -19.98
C VAL A 183 3.23 16.25 -19.30
N SER A 184 2.39 17.00 -19.98
CA SER A 184 1.03 17.31 -19.53
C SER A 184 0.12 16.11 -19.72
N VAL A 185 -0.60 15.73 -18.67
CA VAL A 185 -1.56 14.63 -18.65
C VAL A 185 -2.95 15.22 -18.46
N SER A 186 -3.78 15.17 -19.50
CA SER A 186 -5.19 15.55 -19.43
C SER A 186 -6.04 14.33 -19.04
N ASN A 187 -7.05 14.54 -18.19
CA ASN A 187 -7.98 13.50 -17.75
C ASN A 187 -7.30 12.24 -17.14
N GLY A 188 -6.09 12.38 -16.59
CA GLY A 188 -5.42 11.31 -15.86
C GLY A 188 -4.92 10.13 -16.70
N ILE A 189 -4.86 10.21 -18.04
CA ILE A 189 -4.29 9.14 -18.88
C ILE A 189 -3.27 9.72 -19.84
N LEU A 190 -2.08 9.12 -19.85
CA LEU A 190 -1.02 9.39 -20.82
C LEU A 190 -0.66 8.08 -21.52
N SER A 191 -0.59 8.09 -22.85
CA SER A 191 -0.18 6.91 -23.64
C SER A 191 1.00 7.30 -24.51
N GLU A 192 2.06 6.50 -24.47
CA GLU A 192 3.36 6.78 -25.09
C GLU A 192 3.97 5.49 -25.64
N SER A 193 5.02 5.63 -26.43
CA SER A 193 5.78 4.50 -26.95
C SER A 193 7.26 4.80 -27.06
N TYR A 194 8.09 3.77 -26.91
CA TYR A 194 9.54 3.86 -27.08
C TYR A 194 10.07 2.67 -27.86
N THR A 195 10.79 2.92 -28.96
CA THR A 195 11.41 1.85 -29.75
C THR A 195 12.79 1.52 -29.20
N LEU A 196 12.98 0.26 -28.79
CA LEU A 196 14.27 -0.26 -28.35
C LEU A 196 15.25 -0.29 -29.53
N TYR A 197 16.53 -0.02 -29.29
CA TYR A 197 17.53 -0.26 -30.32
C TYR A 197 17.62 -1.77 -30.65
N THR A 198 18.05 -2.09 -31.87
CA THR A 198 18.26 -3.47 -32.31
C THR A 198 19.41 -4.15 -31.56
N VAL A 199 20.34 -3.36 -31.01
CA VAL A 199 21.42 -3.79 -30.12
C VAL A 199 21.27 -3.05 -28.79
N VAL A 200 20.62 -3.71 -27.83
CA VAL A 200 20.41 -3.21 -26.46
C VAL A 200 20.87 -4.24 -25.44
N LYS A 201 21.12 -3.77 -24.22
CA LYS A 201 21.39 -4.66 -23.09
C LYS A 201 20.13 -5.44 -22.74
N GLU A 202 20.27 -6.77 -22.72
CA GLU A 202 19.23 -7.65 -22.19
C GLU A 202 19.14 -7.52 -20.66
N GLY A 203 17.96 -7.77 -20.12
CA GLY A 203 17.66 -7.69 -18.69
C GLY A 203 16.36 -6.95 -18.40
N THR A 204 16.17 -6.58 -17.14
CA THR A 204 14.96 -5.90 -16.66
C THR A 204 15.10 -4.39 -16.79
N TRP A 205 14.30 -3.81 -17.69
CA TRP A 205 14.17 -2.38 -17.92
C TRP A 205 13.03 -1.80 -17.09
N LYS A 206 12.97 -0.47 -16.99
CA LYS A 206 11.90 0.22 -16.24
C LYS A 206 11.35 1.41 -17.01
N VAL A 207 10.04 1.58 -16.95
CA VAL A 207 9.39 2.88 -17.17
C VAL A 207 9.23 3.54 -15.81
N VAL A 208 9.73 4.75 -15.65
CA VAL A 208 9.65 5.53 -14.41
C VAL A 208 8.90 6.82 -14.67
N ALA A 209 7.89 7.12 -13.84
CA ALA A 209 7.11 8.34 -13.89
C ALA A 209 7.18 9.08 -12.55
N LYS A 210 7.30 10.40 -12.57
CA LYS A 210 7.44 11.21 -11.35
C LYS A 210 6.56 12.46 -11.40
N PHE A 211 5.88 12.80 -10.30
CA PHE A 211 5.27 14.14 -10.16
C PHE A 211 6.35 15.21 -9.88
N ASP A 212 7.34 14.86 -9.07
CA ASP A 212 8.49 15.70 -8.73
C ASP A 212 9.68 14.83 -8.29
N ASN A 213 10.78 15.47 -7.87
CA ASN A 213 11.99 14.76 -7.44
C ASN A 213 11.89 14.13 -6.03
N VAL A 214 10.71 14.12 -5.41
CA VAL A 214 10.52 13.48 -4.10
C VAL A 214 10.30 11.98 -4.31
N LYS A 215 11.03 11.15 -3.54
CA LYS A 215 10.96 9.69 -3.65
C LYS A 215 9.55 9.11 -3.52
N GLU A 216 8.68 9.72 -2.70
CA GLU A 216 7.29 9.24 -2.51
C GLU A 216 6.37 9.49 -3.72
N ASN A 217 6.83 10.31 -4.67
CA ASN A 217 6.16 10.69 -5.91
C ASN A 217 6.77 10.03 -7.15
N THR A 218 7.64 9.04 -6.97
CA THR A 218 8.25 8.26 -8.05
C THR A 218 7.58 6.89 -8.14
N PHE A 219 7.11 6.55 -9.34
CA PHE A 219 6.42 5.30 -9.65
C PHE A 219 7.11 4.63 -10.83
N SER A 220 7.12 3.30 -10.86
CA SER A 220 7.76 2.58 -11.95
C SER A 220 7.10 1.25 -12.22
N THR A 221 7.13 0.82 -13.46
CA THR A 221 6.85 -0.56 -13.86
C THR A 221 8.04 -1.14 -14.58
N ALA A 222 8.24 -2.46 -14.46
CA ALA A 222 9.36 -3.16 -15.06
C ALA A 222 8.89 -4.01 -16.25
N PHE A 223 9.77 -4.16 -17.24
CA PHE A 223 9.59 -5.08 -18.36
C PHE A 223 10.94 -5.70 -18.71
N ASP A 224 10.95 -6.91 -19.24
CA ASP A 224 12.17 -7.58 -19.65
C ASP A 224 12.45 -7.32 -21.13
N VAL A 225 13.73 -7.09 -21.44
CA VAL A 225 14.24 -7.11 -22.80
C VAL A 225 15.15 -8.31 -22.92
N LYS A 226 14.78 -9.27 -23.77
CA LYS A 226 15.58 -10.45 -24.08
C LYS A 226 15.15 -10.99 -25.42
N LYS A 227 16.07 -11.66 -26.11
CA LYS A 227 15.70 -12.35 -27.35
C LYS A 227 14.69 -13.45 -27.03
N TYR A 228 13.45 -13.18 -27.42
CA TYR A 228 12.31 -14.04 -27.27
C TYR A 228 11.75 -14.38 -28.64
N VAL A 229 11.76 -15.67 -28.95
CA VAL A 229 11.01 -16.20 -30.08
C VAL A 229 9.71 -16.75 -29.52
N LEU A 230 8.58 -16.31 -30.05
CA LEU A 230 7.28 -16.89 -29.71
C LEU A 230 7.34 -18.39 -30.03
N PRO A 231 7.26 -19.28 -29.02
CA PRO A 231 7.30 -20.70 -29.29
C PRO A 231 6.04 -21.08 -30.09
N PRO A 232 6.18 -21.94 -31.11
CA PRO A 232 5.05 -22.32 -31.97
C PRO A 232 3.99 -23.18 -31.25
N PHE A 233 4.28 -23.62 -30.02
CA PHE A 233 3.43 -24.46 -29.20
C PHE A 233 3.63 -24.14 -27.71
N ASN A 234 2.61 -24.45 -26.91
CA ASN A 234 2.65 -24.38 -25.46
C ASN A 234 2.95 -25.76 -24.87
N VAL A 235 3.78 -25.79 -23.84
CA VAL A 235 4.04 -26.99 -23.02
C VAL A 235 3.40 -26.77 -21.65
N THR A 236 2.61 -27.73 -21.19
CA THR A 236 1.96 -27.68 -19.88
C THR A 236 2.34 -28.92 -19.07
N LEU A 237 2.78 -28.66 -17.84
CA LEU A 237 3.23 -29.67 -16.89
C LEU A 237 2.23 -29.71 -15.74
N THR A 238 1.49 -30.81 -15.65
CA THR A 238 0.40 -30.96 -14.69
C THR A 238 0.78 -32.06 -13.70
N PRO A 239 1.23 -31.72 -12.49
CA PRO A 239 1.49 -32.73 -11.48
C PRO A 239 0.15 -33.34 -11.03
N LYS A 240 0.09 -34.66 -10.82
CA LYS A 240 -1.14 -35.32 -10.35
C LYS A 240 -1.55 -34.87 -8.94
N LYS A 241 -0.57 -34.43 -8.14
CA LYS A 241 -0.77 -33.85 -6.81
C LYS A 241 0.00 -32.55 -6.71
N SER A 242 -0.59 -31.56 -6.04
CA SER A 242 0.04 -30.25 -5.82
C SER A 242 1.12 -30.27 -4.74
N TYR A 243 1.25 -31.37 -4.00
CA TYR A 243 2.26 -31.60 -2.98
C TYR A 243 2.69 -33.07 -3.01
N LEU A 244 3.87 -33.33 -2.45
CA LEU A 244 4.40 -34.68 -2.26
C LEU A 244 4.53 -34.92 -0.76
N SER A 245 3.76 -35.86 -0.22
CA SER A 245 3.86 -36.28 1.17
C SER A 245 5.11 -37.12 1.39
N LEU A 246 5.60 -37.19 2.62
CA LEU A 246 6.81 -37.95 2.94
C LEU A 246 6.64 -39.43 2.60
N ASP A 247 5.47 -40.01 2.88
CA ASP A 247 5.09 -41.40 2.62
C ASP A 247 4.91 -41.75 1.12
N GLU A 248 5.02 -40.77 0.22
CA GLU A 248 4.85 -41.00 -1.21
C GLU A 248 6.19 -41.26 -1.91
N GLU A 249 6.32 -42.45 -2.47
CA GLU A 249 7.52 -42.88 -3.19
C GLU A 249 7.57 -42.38 -4.64
N LYS A 250 6.48 -41.75 -5.13
CA LYS A 250 6.32 -41.41 -6.55
C LYS A 250 5.71 -40.03 -6.76
N LEU A 251 6.38 -39.21 -7.57
CA LEU A 251 5.80 -38.00 -8.15
C LEU A 251 5.41 -38.27 -9.60
N GLU A 252 4.14 -38.02 -9.92
CA GLU A 252 3.62 -38.17 -11.28
C GLU A 252 3.30 -36.82 -11.90
N VAL A 253 3.85 -36.58 -13.10
CA VAL A 253 3.68 -35.33 -13.84
C VAL A 253 3.23 -35.66 -15.25
N GLU A 254 2.12 -35.08 -15.66
CA GLU A 254 1.62 -35.15 -17.02
C GLU A 254 2.25 -34.03 -17.84
N VAL A 255 2.94 -34.42 -18.92
CA VAL A 255 3.52 -33.48 -19.89
C VAL A 255 2.63 -33.42 -21.11
N THR A 256 2.15 -32.23 -21.46
CA THR A 256 1.33 -32.01 -22.65
C THR A 256 1.92 -30.89 -23.50
N ALA A 257 1.97 -31.08 -24.81
CA ALA A 257 2.44 -30.06 -25.76
C ALA A 257 1.42 -29.88 -26.89
N ARG A 258 0.98 -28.64 -27.11
CA ARG A 258 -0.03 -28.30 -28.13
C ARG A 258 0.36 -27.05 -28.89
N TYR A 259 0.19 -27.07 -30.21
CA TYR A 259 0.32 -25.87 -31.02
C TYR A 259 -0.68 -24.80 -30.56
N LEU A 260 -0.38 -23.52 -30.89
CA LEU A 260 -1.28 -22.41 -30.55
C LEU A 260 -2.68 -22.55 -31.17
N TYR A 261 -2.84 -23.36 -32.23
CA TYR A 261 -4.10 -23.71 -32.87
C TYR A 261 -4.77 -25.00 -32.32
N GLY A 262 -4.25 -25.58 -31.24
CA GLY A 262 -4.89 -26.65 -30.44
C GLY A 262 -4.42 -28.08 -30.73
N GLU A 263 -3.82 -28.33 -31.89
CA GLU A 263 -3.36 -29.67 -32.27
C GLU A 263 -2.20 -30.18 -31.40
N PRO A 264 -2.14 -31.49 -31.12
CA PRO A 264 -1.05 -32.08 -30.35
C PRO A 264 0.29 -32.01 -31.09
N VAL A 265 1.36 -31.75 -30.34
CA VAL A 265 2.73 -31.74 -30.88
C VAL A 265 3.26 -33.17 -30.93
N LYS A 266 3.70 -33.61 -32.10
CA LYS A 266 4.50 -34.84 -32.25
C LYS A 266 5.97 -34.47 -32.10
N GLY A 267 6.59 -34.93 -31.03
CA GLY A 267 7.98 -34.59 -30.73
C GLY A 267 8.56 -35.40 -29.57
N VAL A 268 9.76 -35.01 -29.17
CA VAL A 268 10.48 -35.60 -28.05
C VAL A 268 10.62 -34.55 -26.96
N ALA A 269 10.30 -34.91 -25.71
CA ALA A 269 10.53 -34.06 -24.54
C ALA A 269 11.63 -34.64 -23.65
N TYR A 270 12.42 -33.77 -23.04
CA TYR A 270 13.44 -34.15 -22.07
C TYR A 270 13.06 -33.57 -20.71
N VAL A 271 12.79 -34.42 -19.74
CA VAL A 271 12.35 -34.02 -18.40
C VAL A 271 13.49 -34.19 -17.41
N LEU A 272 13.71 -33.15 -16.62
CA LEU A 272 14.71 -33.09 -15.56
C LEU A 272 14.04 -32.76 -14.24
N PHE A 273 14.32 -33.57 -13.22
CA PHE A 273 13.85 -33.32 -11.86
C PHE A 273 14.98 -32.74 -11.00
N GLY A 274 14.66 -31.68 -10.27
CA GLY A 274 15.56 -31.02 -9.35
C GLY A 274 14.83 -30.52 -8.11
N ILE A 275 15.62 -30.19 -7.09
CA ILE A 275 15.18 -29.61 -5.83
C ILE A 275 15.83 -28.27 -5.64
N GLU A 276 15.09 -27.36 -5.05
CA GLU A 276 15.62 -26.10 -4.57
C GLU A 276 15.63 -26.10 -3.04
N ILE A 277 16.82 -25.98 -2.44
CA ILE A 277 17.00 -25.85 -1.00
C ILE A 277 17.70 -24.52 -0.77
N ASN A 278 17.05 -23.60 -0.03
CA ASN A 278 17.61 -22.29 0.30
C ASN A 278 18.09 -21.47 -0.92
N GLY A 279 17.37 -21.56 -2.06
CA GLY A 279 17.73 -20.87 -3.30
C GLY A 279 18.79 -21.59 -4.15
N GLU A 280 19.38 -22.68 -3.63
CA GLU A 280 20.32 -23.50 -4.37
C GLU A 280 19.60 -24.65 -5.06
N LYS A 281 19.80 -24.78 -6.38
CA LYS A 281 19.12 -25.76 -7.21
C LYS A 281 20.01 -26.97 -7.46
N LYS A 282 19.58 -28.14 -7.01
CA LYS A 282 20.29 -29.41 -7.16
C LYS A 282 19.47 -30.40 -7.99
N ARG A 283 20.10 -31.02 -8.98
CA ARG A 283 19.48 -32.08 -9.79
C ARG A 283 19.40 -33.39 -9.01
N ILE A 284 18.25 -34.08 -9.05
CA ILE A 284 18.06 -35.36 -8.35
C ILE A 284 18.23 -36.57 -9.27
N THR A 285 17.83 -36.45 -10.54
CA THR A 285 17.72 -37.61 -11.45
C THR A 285 18.31 -37.35 -12.83
N SER A 286 18.73 -38.43 -13.49
CA SER A 286 19.15 -38.42 -14.89
C SER A 286 18.03 -37.96 -15.82
N MET A 287 18.39 -37.42 -16.98
CA MET A 287 17.43 -36.86 -17.93
C MET A 287 16.53 -37.99 -18.43
N LYS A 288 15.21 -37.78 -18.38
CA LYS A 288 14.26 -38.72 -18.94
C LYS A 288 13.80 -38.23 -20.30
N GLN A 289 13.76 -39.13 -21.28
CA GLN A 289 13.30 -38.83 -22.62
C GLN A 289 11.88 -39.39 -22.81
N LEU A 290 10.97 -38.52 -23.24
CA LEU A 290 9.61 -38.85 -23.61
C LEU A 290 9.45 -38.81 -25.12
N ASN A 291 9.01 -39.93 -25.68
CA ASN A 291 8.69 -40.02 -27.11
C ASN A 291 7.19 -39.80 -27.30
N ASP A 292 6.85 -38.98 -28.29
CA ASP A 292 5.47 -38.70 -28.73
C ASP A 292 4.59 -38.03 -27.66
N VAL A 293 4.77 -36.72 -27.49
CA VAL A 293 3.97 -35.87 -26.58
C VAL A 293 2.55 -35.58 -27.11
N SER A 294 2.06 -36.36 -28.08
CA SER A 294 0.77 -36.14 -28.73
C SER A 294 -0.46 -36.54 -27.89
N GLY A 295 -0.23 -37.09 -26.69
CA GLY A 295 -1.26 -37.51 -25.72
C GLY A 295 -0.80 -37.36 -24.26
N ARG A 296 -1.63 -37.78 -23.31
CA ARG A 296 -1.32 -37.79 -21.86
C ARG A 296 -0.15 -38.72 -21.58
N VAL A 297 1.06 -38.19 -21.48
CA VAL A 297 2.23 -38.99 -21.07
C VAL A 297 2.53 -38.70 -19.60
N GLY A 298 2.25 -39.69 -18.74
CA GLY A 298 2.58 -39.62 -17.33
C GLY A 298 4.02 -40.07 -17.10
N GLU A 299 4.84 -39.19 -16.52
CA GLU A 299 6.17 -39.55 -16.04
C GLU A 299 6.17 -39.75 -14.53
N VAL A 300 6.89 -40.77 -14.09
CA VAL A 300 6.97 -41.17 -12.68
C VAL A 300 8.40 -40.97 -12.18
N LEU A 301 8.64 -40.03 -11.27
CA LEU A 301 9.88 -40.00 -10.50
C LEU A 301 9.74 -40.95 -9.30
N GLN A 302 10.59 -41.97 -9.19
CA GLN A 302 10.71 -42.77 -7.96
C GLN A 302 11.69 -42.10 -7.01
N ILE A 303 11.25 -41.85 -5.77
CA ILE A 303 12.01 -41.13 -4.75
C ILE A 303 12.53 -42.14 -3.73
N ASN A 304 13.82 -42.49 -3.85
CA ASN A 304 14.44 -43.49 -2.98
C ASN A 304 15.01 -42.90 -1.67
N SER A 305 14.83 -41.60 -1.39
CA SER A 305 15.28 -40.97 -0.14
C SER A 305 14.54 -39.66 0.17
N PHE A 306 14.08 -39.53 1.42
CA PHE A 306 13.22 -38.48 1.94
C PHE A 306 13.98 -37.17 2.16
N TYR A 307 13.65 -36.13 1.40
CA TYR A 307 13.82 -34.74 1.83
C TYR A 307 12.60 -33.93 1.39
N CYS A 308 12.25 -32.88 2.12
CA CYS A 308 11.19 -31.97 1.74
C CYS A 308 11.57 -31.26 0.43
N PHE A 309 10.78 -31.43 -0.63
CA PHE A 309 11.14 -31.04 -1.98
C PHE A 309 10.18 -29.98 -2.55
N MET A 310 10.74 -28.90 -3.07
CA MET A 310 10.06 -27.98 -3.97
C MET A 310 10.65 -28.23 -5.37
N LEU A 311 9.82 -28.75 -6.28
CA LEU A 311 10.24 -29.12 -7.63
C LEU A 311 9.88 -28.02 -8.62
N TYR A 312 10.85 -27.66 -9.46
CA TYR A 312 10.67 -26.77 -10.59
C TYR A 312 10.77 -27.55 -11.89
N PHE A 313 9.96 -27.16 -12.86
CA PHE A 313 10.08 -27.61 -14.22
C PHE A 313 10.70 -26.51 -15.06
N TYR A 314 11.68 -26.87 -15.90
CA TYR A 314 12.35 -25.98 -16.84
C TYR A 314 11.81 -26.16 -18.24
#